data_AF-A0A7S4MJC5-F1
#
_entry.id   AF-A0A7S4MJC5-F1
#
_cell.length_a   1.000
_cell.length_b   1.000
_cell.length_c   1.000
_cell.angle_alpha   90.00
_cell.angle_beta   90.00
_cell.angle_gamma   90.00
#
_symmetry.space_group_name_H-M   'P 1'
#
loop_
_entity.id
_entity.type
_entity.pdbx_description
1 polymer ?
#
loop_
_entity_poly.entity_id
_entity_poly.type
_entity_poly.pdbx_seq_one_letter_code
_entity_poly.pdbx_strand_id
1 'polypeptide(L)'
;AGLHKFVIAAIRDCSFIKKIVFVSCDHTNGLLHNASVLCRATSHSSPGIPFKPVKVTAVDMFPHTDCVEVVMLFERDSSTGTVIEQIEKSEPTPDEQAAVESTKAEEVVPTDDQKEQNA
;
A
#
# COMPACT_ATOMS: atom_id res chain seq x y z
N ALA A 1 -11.24 5.78 -13.19
CA ALA A 1 -10.55 6.14 -11.93
C ALA A 1 -11.01 5.20 -10.81
N GLY A 2 -10.19 4.97 -9.78
CA GLY A 2 -10.51 4.08 -8.65
C GLY A 2 -10.68 4.80 -7.32
N LEU A 3 -10.62 4.04 -6.22
CA LEU A 3 -10.62 4.55 -4.84
C LEU A 3 -9.37 5.40 -4.56
N HIS A 4 -9.56 6.46 -3.78
CA HIS A 4 -8.49 7.36 -3.38
C HIS A 4 -7.48 6.67 -2.43
N LYS A 5 -6.20 7.03 -2.54
CA LYS A 5 -5.08 6.40 -1.80
C LYS A 5 -5.30 6.28 -0.28
N PHE A 6 -5.89 7.30 0.35
CA PHE A 6 -6.17 7.28 1.80
C PHE A 6 -7.28 6.29 2.19
N VAL A 7 -8.26 6.04 1.30
CA VAL A 7 -9.30 5.03 1.54
C VAL A 7 -8.69 3.62 1.51
N ILE A 8 -7.83 3.34 0.53
CA ILE A 8 -7.09 2.08 0.46
C ILE A 8 -6.18 1.89 1.68
N ALA A 9 -5.46 2.94 2.11
CA ALA A 9 -4.64 2.89 3.31
C ALA A 9 -5.45 2.57 4.58
N ALA A 10 -6.57 3.27 4.81
CA ALA A 10 -7.45 3.02 5.96
C ALA A 10 -8.08 1.62 5.94
N ILE A 11 -8.47 1.11 4.77
CA ILE A 11 -8.98 -0.27 4.60
C ILE A 11 -7.90 -1.30 4.95
N ARG A 12 -6.64 -1.07 4.53
CA ARG A 12 -5.52 -1.95 4.87
C ARG A 12 -5.21 -1.95 6.36
N ASP A 13 -5.21 -0.77 6.98
CA ASP A 13 -4.91 -0.55 8.40
C ASP A 13 -5.97 -1.16 9.32
N CYS A 14 -7.25 -1.09 8.94
CA CYS A 14 -8.36 -1.62 9.73
C CYS A 14 -8.39 -3.16 9.80
N SER A 15 -7.71 -3.73 10.79
CA SER A 15 -7.56 -5.18 11.00
C SER A 15 -8.88 -5.96 11.12
N PHE A 16 -9.99 -5.30 11.48
CA PHE A 16 -11.34 -5.87 11.54
C PHE A 16 -11.91 -6.22 10.16
N ILE A 17 -11.51 -5.53 9.09
CA ILE A 17 -11.94 -5.83 7.72
C ILE A 17 -11.20 -7.09 7.25
N LYS A 18 -11.86 -8.26 7.32
CA LYS A 18 -11.26 -9.54 6.89
C LYS A 18 -11.47 -9.86 5.41
N LYS A 19 -12.53 -9.31 4.80
CA LYS A 19 -12.91 -9.52 3.39
C LYS A 19 -13.42 -8.23 2.76
N ILE A 20 -13.21 -8.04 1.47
CA ILE A 20 -13.67 -6.87 0.70
C ILE A 20 -14.27 -7.37 -0.62
N VAL A 21 -15.42 -6.85 -1.01
CA VAL A 21 -15.93 -6.96 -2.38
C VAL A 21 -15.70 -5.62 -3.07
N PHE A 22 -14.90 -5.63 -4.13
CA PHE A 22 -14.61 -4.47 -4.97
C PHE A 22 -15.44 -4.57 -6.25
N VAL A 23 -16.16 -3.51 -6.61
CA VAL A 23 -16.94 -3.42 -7.85
C VAL A 23 -16.41 -2.24 -8.68
N SER A 24 -16.18 -2.44 -9.98
CA SER A 24 -15.58 -1.39 -10.83
C SER A 24 -15.87 -1.54 -12.32
N CYS A 25 -16.26 -0.42 -12.96
CA CYS A 25 -16.33 -0.25 -14.41
C CYS A 25 -14.95 0.02 -15.05
N ASP A 26 -13.99 0.56 -14.29
CA ASP A 26 -12.62 0.82 -14.75
C ASP A 26 -11.69 -0.33 -14.34
N HIS A 27 -11.85 -1.44 -15.06
CA HIS A 27 -11.10 -2.67 -14.84
C HIS A 27 -9.64 -2.58 -15.32
N THR A 28 -9.26 -1.58 -16.12
CA THR A 28 -7.90 -1.45 -16.70
C THR A 28 -6.97 -0.60 -15.84
N ASN A 29 -7.45 0.52 -15.29
CA ASN A 29 -6.61 1.47 -14.56
C ASN A 29 -6.95 1.49 -13.07
N GLY A 30 -8.19 1.86 -12.73
CA GLY A 30 -8.66 2.02 -11.35
C GLY A 30 -8.56 0.74 -10.53
N LEU A 31 -9.19 -0.34 -11.00
CA LEU A 31 -9.24 -1.62 -10.30
C LEU A 31 -7.84 -2.22 -10.10
N LEU A 32 -7.05 -2.36 -11.17
CA LEU A 32 -5.72 -2.98 -11.08
C LEU A 32 -4.75 -2.18 -10.20
N HIS A 33 -4.79 -0.84 -10.28
CA HIS A 33 -3.98 -0.01 -9.39
C HIS A 33 -4.38 -0.20 -7.92
N ASN A 34 -5.67 -0.12 -7.58
CA ASN A 34 -6.12 -0.33 -6.20
C ASN A 34 -5.87 -1.76 -5.71
N ALA A 35 -6.12 -2.77 -6.54
CA ALA A 35 -5.85 -4.18 -6.23
C ALA A 35 -4.37 -4.40 -5.90
N SER A 36 -3.46 -3.81 -6.68
CA SER A 36 -2.01 -3.90 -6.42
C SER A 36 -1.63 -3.35 -5.03
N VAL A 37 -2.21 -2.22 -4.62
CA VAL A 37 -1.95 -1.63 -3.29
C VAL A 37 -2.60 -2.45 -2.18
N LEU A 38 -3.81 -2.98 -2.38
CA LEU A 38 -4.48 -3.87 -1.40
C LEU A 38 -3.69 -5.17 -1.17
N CYS A 39 -3.04 -5.70 -2.21
CA CYS A 39 -2.29 -6.96 -2.15
C CYS A 39 -0.79 -6.80 -1.85
N ARG A 40 -0.27 -5.57 -1.82
CA ARG A 40 1.15 -5.29 -1.58
C ARG A 40 1.59 -5.77 -0.19
N ALA A 41 2.80 -6.31 -0.07
CA ALA A 41 3.40 -6.62 1.23
C ALA A 41 3.44 -5.38 2.14
N THR A 42 3.37 -5.62 3.46
CA THR A 42 3.37 -4.57 4.48
C THR A 42 4.60 -3.68 4.37
N SER A 43 4.41 -2.36 4.44
CA SER A 43 5.49 -1.36 4.45
C SER A 43 5.01 -0.07 5.10
N HIS A 44 5.90 0.89 5.40
CA HIS A 44 5.52 2.22 5.89
C HIS A 44 4.46 2.93 5.03
N SER A 45 4.46 2.69 3.72
CA SER A 45 3.49 3.24 2.77
C SER A 45 2.20 2.42 2.60
N SER A 46 2.12 1.25 3.24
CA SER A 46 1.03 0.28 3.09
C SER A 46 0.97 -0.60 4.36
N PRO A 47 0.49 -0.06 5.50
CA PRO A 47 0.42 -0.78 6.77
C PRO A 47 -0.60 -1.93 6.71
N GLY A 48 -0.64 -2.74 7.77
CA GLY A 48 -1.58 -3.85 7.94
C GLY A 48 -1.33 -5.05 7.03
N ILE A 49 -1.92 -6.20 7.42
CA ILE A 49 -1.81 -7.49 6.72
C ILE A 49 -2.33 -7.37 5.27
N PRO A 50 -1.59 -7.84 4.25
CA PRO A 50 -2.05 -7.78 2.85
C PRO A 50 -3.36 -8.55 2.61
N PHE A 51 -4.11 -8.10 1.61
CA PHE A 51 -5.19 -8.89 1.04
C PHE A 51 -4.66 -9.78 -0.10
N LYS A 52 -5.41 -10.82 -0.44
CA LYS A 52 -5.23 -11.64 -1.65
C LYS A 52 -6.54 -11.68 -2.44
N PRO A 53 -6.50 -11.63 -3.78
CA PRO A 53 -7.68 -11.86 -4.60
C PRO A 53 -8.07 -13.34 -4.49
N VAL A 54 -9.35 -13.62 -4.26
CA VAL A 54 -9.89 -14.99 -4.09
C VAL A 54 -10.82 -15.37 -5.23
N LYS A 55 -11.61 -14.40 -5.74
CA LYS A 55 -12.49 -14.61 -6.89
C LYS A 55 -12.65 -13.31 -7.67
N VAL A 56 -12.78 -13.42 -8.98
CA VAL A 56 -13.18 -12.32 -9.87
C VAL A 56 -14.32 -12.78 -10.78
N THR A 57 -15.22 -11.88 -11.15
CA THR A 57 -16.31 -12.15 -12.09
C THR A 57 -16.63 -10.85 -12.83
N ALA A 58 -16.67 -10.92 -14.16
CA ALA A 58 -17.19 -9.85 -15.00
C ALA A 58 -18.72 -9.98 -15.09
N VAL A 59 -19.41 -8.85 -15.07
CA VAL A 59 -20.88 -8.73 -15.11
C VAL A 59 -21.24 -7.72 -16.19
N ASP A 60 -22.05 -8.14 -17.15
CA ASP A 60 -22.73 -7.23 -18.06
C ASP A 60 -23.93 -6.60 -17.33
N MET A 61 -23.75 -5.37 -16.87
CA MET A 61 -24.80 -4.54 -16.28
C MET A 61 -25.46 -3.62 -17.31
N PHE A 62 -24.90 -3.52 -18.52
CA PHE A 62 -25.29 -2.56 -19.54
C PHE A 62 -25.27 -3.19 -20.94
N PRO A 63 -26.19 -4.13 -21.24
CA PRO A 63 -26.25 -4.78 -22.55
C PRO A 63 -26.33 -3.76 -23.68
N HIS A 64 -25.64 -4.05 -24.79
CA HIS A 64 -25.47 -3.15 -25.93
C HIS A 64 -24.58 -1.92 -25.68
N THR A 65 -23.78 -1.92 -24.62
CA THR A 65 -22.65 -0.99 -24.44
C THR A 65 -21.32 -1.74 -24.35
N ASP A 66 -20.21 -1.05 -24.57
CA ASP A 66 -18.86 -1.62 -24.39
C ASP A 66 -18.39 -1.63 -22.91
N CYS A 67 -19.28 -1.25 -21.97
CA CYS A 67 -18.97 -1.19 -20.55
C CYS A 67 -19.15 -2.56 -19.88
N VAL A 68 -18.18 -2.97 -19.06
CA VAL A 68 -18.26 -4.17 -18.24
C VAL A 68 -17.94 -3.84 -16.79
N GLU A 69 -18.77 -4.32 -15.86
CA GLU A 69 -18.51 -4.22 -14.42
C GLU A 69 -17.72 -5.43 -13.95
N VAL A 70 -16.70 -5.22 -13.13
CA VAL A 70 -15.88 -6.29 -12.55
C VAL A 70 -16.09 -6.33 -11.04
N VAL A 71 -16.50 -7.50 -10.55
CA VAL A 71 -16.66 -7.81 -9.12
C VAL A 71 -15.48 -8.69 -8.68
N MET A 72 -14.69 -8.22 -7.72
CA MET A 72 -13.53 -8.94 -7.17
C MET A 72 -13.64 -9.10 -5.66
N LEU A 73 -13.54 -10.33 -5.18
CA LEU A 73 -13.45 -10.68 -3.77
C LEU A 73 -11.97 -10.72 -3.34
N PHE A 74 -11.66 -9.97 -2.30
CA PHE A 74 -10.41 -10.02 -1.57
C PHE A 74 -10.63 -10.57 -0.16
N GLU A 75 -9.66 -11.34 0.34
CA GLU A 75 -9.61 -11.80 1.74
C GLU A 75 -8.22 -11.50 2.31
N ARG A 76 -8.08 -11.28 3.61
CA ARG A 76 -6.75 -11.10 4.21
C ARG A 76 -5.93 -12.39 4.09
N ASP A 77 -4.62 -12.24 3.91
CA ASP A 77 -3.72 -13.37 3.88
C ASP A 77 -3.47 -13.88 5.31
N SER A 78 -4.14 -14.98 5.66
CA SER A 78 -4.02 -15.66 6.95
C SER A 78 -2.61 -16.19 7.23
N SER A 79 -1.72 -16.31 6.23
CA SER A 79 -0.35 -16.78 6.44
C SER A 79 0.58 -15.72 7.01
N THR A 80 0.30 -14.43 6.77
CA THR A 80 1.12 -13.31 7.26
C THR A 80 0.61 -12.72 8.58
N GLY A 81 -0.66 -12.95 8.94
CA GLY A 81 -1.22 -12.49 10.22
C GLY A 81 -0.52 -13.06 11.45
N THR A 82 -0.19 -14.36 11.44
CA THR A 82 0.50 -15.02 12.56
C THR A 82 1.88 -14.43 12.84
N VAL A 83 2.58 -13.91 11.81
CA VAL A 83 3.90 -13.30 11.96
C VAL A 83 3.78 -11.94 12.65
N ILE A 84 2.80 -11.11 12.25
CA ILE A 84 2.64 -9.76 12.81
C ILE A 84 2.08 -9.81 14.24
N GLU A 85 1.08 -10.65 14.52
CA GLU A 85 0.55 -10.83 15.89
C GLU A 85 1.59 -11.40 16.87
N GLN A 86 2.64 -12.07 16.38
CA GLN A 86 3.77 -12.52 17.21
C GLN A 86 4.81 -11.41 17.42
N ILE A 87 5.11 -10.60 16.41
CA ILE A 87 6.02 -9.45 16.52
C ILE A 87 5.45 -8.38 17.48
N GLU A 88 4.15 -8.08 17.39
CA GLU A 88 3.48 -7.11 18.28
C GLU A 88 3.36 -7.59 19.73
N LYS A 89 3.56 -8.88 20.00
CA LYS A 89 3.48 -9.48 21.34
C LYS A 89 4.84 -9.69 22.02
N SER A 90 5.93 -9.53 21.28
CA SER A 90 7.28 -9.38 21.84
C SER A 90 7.57 -7.91 22.07
N GLU A 91 7.47 -7.44 23.32
CA GLU A 91 7.96 -6.12 23.71
C GLU A 91 9.47 -6.00 23.38
N PRO A 92 9.93 -4.92 22.73
CA PRO A 92 11.35 -4.75 22.44
C PRO A 92 12.13 -4.53 23.74
N THR A 93 13.10 -5.40 24.02
CA THR A 93 14.04 -5.22 25.13
C THR A 93 14.91 -3.97 24.90
N PRO A 94 15.37 -3.27 25.96
CA PRO A 94 15.96 -1.93 25.84
C PRO A 94 17.22 -1.79 24.97
N ASP A 95 17.90 -2.89 24.64
CA ASP A 95 19.24 -2.87 24.04
C ASP A 95 19.25 -2.60 22.51
N GLU A 96 18.12 -2.67 21.80
CA GLU A 96 18.05 -2.43 20.35
C GLU A 96 17.73 -0.97 19.96
N GLN A 97 17.94 0.00 20.86
CA GLN A 97 17.87 1.44 20.54
C GLN A 97 19.24 2.08 20.24
N ALA A 98 20.35 1.37 20.45
CA ALA A 98 21.70 1.94 20.36
C ALA A 98 22.36 1.88 18.96
N ALA A 99 21.74 1.23 17.96
CA ALA A 99 22.38 0.92 16.67
C ALA A 99 22.01 1.86 15.50
N VAL A 100 21.07 2.79 15.67
CA VAL A 100 20.62 3.72 14.60
C VAL A 100 20.73 5.19 15.02
N GLU A 101 21.71 5.50 15.88
CA GLU A 101 22.06 6.87 16.24
C GLU A 101 23.48 7.23 15.77
N SER A 102 23.66 7.34 14.45
CA SER A 102 24.82 8.00 13.86
C SER A 102 24.54 8.50 12.45
N THR A 103 24.15 9.79 12.33
CA THR A 103 24.59 10.76 11.28
C THR A 103 23.77 12.07 11.34
N LYS A 104 24.11 12.97 12.28
CA LYS A 104 23.80 14.42 12.29
C LYS A 104 24.64 15.07 13.42
N ALA A 105 25.23 16.28 13.36
CA ALA A 105 25.44 17.28 12.30
C ALA A 105 26.98 17.43 12.03
N GLU A 106 27.58 18.44 11.39
CA GLU A 106 27.49 19.93 11.51
C GLU A 106 28.22 20.53 10.25
N GLU A 107 27.64 21.47 9.47
CA GLU A 107 27.91 22.94 9.45
C GLU A 107 29.40 23.33 9.17
N VAL A 108 29.81 24.34 8.38
CA VAL A 108 29.29 25.67 7.96
C VAL A 108 29.87 26.01 6.56
N VAL A 109 29.20 26.80 5.67
CA VAL A 109 29.68 26.99 4.26
C VAL A 109 29.60 28.43 3.68
N PRO A 110 30.75 29.09 3.46
CA PRO A 110 31.03 30.12 2.43
C PRO A 110 32.21 29.66 1.50
N THR A 111 32.76 30.36 0.48
CA THR A 111 32.54 31.68 -0.17
C THR A 111 32.99 31.59 -1.65
N ASP A 112 32.30 32.32 -2.53
CA ASP A 112 32.70 32.92 -3.83
C ASP A 112 33.51 32.22 -4.96
N ASP A 113 33.08 32.65 -6.17
CA ASP A 113 33.85 33.05 -7.37
C ASP A 113 33.90 32.18 -8.66
N GLN A 114 33.58 32.88 -9.77
CA GLN A 114 33.81 32.60 -11.21
C GLN A 114 33.02 31.43 -11.87
N LYS A 115 32.10 31.63 -12.84
CA LYS A 115 32.11 32.30 -14.18
C LYS A 115 32.52 31.33 -15.31
N GLU A 116 31.92 31.50 -16.49
CA GLU A 116 32.21 30.84 -17.81
C GLU A 116 31.50 29.49 -18.07
N GLN A 117 31.11 29.12 -19.31
CA GLN A 117 30.62 29.88 -20.49
C GLN A 117 30.12 28.87 -21.55
N ASN A 118 29.13 29.24 -22.39
CA ASN A 118 28.74 28.56 -23.66
C ASN A 118 28.14 27.13 -23.53
N ALA A 119 27.26 26.64 -24.42
CA ALA A 119 26.66 27.19 -25.65
C ALA A 119 25.19 26.72 -25.78
#